data_AF-D5REV4-F1
#
_entry.id   AF-D5REV4-F1
#
_cell.length_a   1.000
_cell.length_b   1.000
_cell.length_c   1.000
_cell.angle_alpha   90.00
_cell.angle_beta   90.00
_cell.angle_gamma   90.00
#
_symmetry.space_group_name_H-M   'P 1'
#
loop_
_entity.id
_entity.type
_entity.pdbx_description
1 polymer ?
#
loop_
_entity_poly.entity_id
_entity_poly.type
_entity_poly.pdbx_seq_one_letter_code
_entity_poly.pdbx_strand_id
1 'polypeptide(L)'
;MELLIIELYNRKELLDFSILFIGLILVKSIKKERGCYMIKEFDSSQKMMEDIIYIDSKSFKDIDVNVDELCKRIKKNKQYQLFIKYSENIPVAYLGILYMSNLHYDGAWIDLVAVVEEHRNKGIGKELLKFAENMVKEKKGTVLTGLVRKDNVSSSTMFLNSNFESSEKDFILYSKNI
;
A
#
# COMPACT_ATOMS: atom_id res chain seq x y z
N MET A 1 49.54 15.53 -23.79
CA MET A 1 48.91 14.21 -23.56
C MET A 1 47.91 13.93 -24.68
N GLU A 2 48.37 13.99 -25.93
CA GLU A 2 47.55 13.72 -27.12
C GLU A 2 48.00 12.43 -27.84
N LEU A 3 48.93 11.68 -27.21
CA LEU A 3 49.46 10.42 -27.73
C LEU A 3 48.90 9.18 -27.03
N LEU A 4 47.99 9.34 -26.04
CA LEU A 4 47.35 8.21 -25.35
C LEU A 4 46.01 7.77 -25.98
N ILE A 5 45.53 8.52 -27.00
CA ILE A 5 44.22 8.27 -27.63
C ILE A 5 44.34 7.30 -28.83
N ILE A 6 45.53 7.16 -29.42
CA ILE A 6 45.74 6.35 -30.63
C ILE A 6 45.98 4.86 -30.32
N GLU A 7 46.34 4.50 -29.08
CA GLU A 7 46.56 3.10 -28.68
C GLU A 7 45.30 2.36 -28.18
N LEU A 8 44.14 3.04 -28.14
CA LEU A 8 42.86 2.45 -27.74
C LEU A 8 42.08 1.79 -28.88
N TYR A 9 42.60 1.82 -30.12
CA TYR A 9 41.82 1.48 -31.32
C TYR A 9 42.10 0.10 -31.91
N ASN A 10 42.72 -0.81 -31.14
CA ASN A 10 43.09 -2.13 -31.64
C ASN A 10 42.65 -3.27 -30.71
N ARG A 11 41.37 -3.32 -30.32
CA ARG A 11 40.73 -4.54 -29.82
C ARG A 11 39.24 -4.56 -30.15
N LYS A 12 38.82 -5.51 -30.99
CA LYS A 12 37.40 -5.90 -31.16
C LYS A 12 36.70 -6.19 -29.82
N GLU A 13 37.44 -6.49 -28.75
CA GLU A 13 36.91 -6.69 -27.40
C GLU A 13 36.39 -5.40 -26.75
N LEU A 14 36.93 -4.21 -27.06
CA LEU A 14 36.52 -2.95 -26.42
C LEU A 14 35.19 -2.39 -26.95
N LEU A 15 34.82 -2.71 -28.19
CA LEU A 15 33.49 -2.36 -28.74
C LEU A 15 32.38 -3.13 -28.00
N ASP A 16 32.60 -4.41 -27.70
CA ASP A 16 31.61 -5.22 -26.97
C ASP A 16 31.44 -4.71 -25.52
N PHE A 17 32.52 -4.34 -24.84
CA PHE A 17 32.43 -3.79 -23.48
C PHE A 17 31.76 -2.41 -23.43
N SER A 18 32.04 -1.52 -24.39
CA SER A 18 31.43 -0.19 -24.43
C SER A 18 29.94 -0.25 -24.78
N ILE A 19 29.53 -1.14 -25.69
CA ILE A 19 28.12 -1.40 -25.99
C ILE A 19 27.40 -2.03 -24.79
N LEU A 20 28.03 -2.99 -24.10
CA LEU A 20 27.48 -3.60 -22.89
C LEU A 20 27.34 -2.57 -21.76
N PHE A 21 28.29 -1.65 -21.62
CA PHE A 21 28.30 -0.62 -20.58
C PHE A 21 27.29 0.49 -20.86
N ILE A 22 27.18 0.95 -22.11
CA ILE A 22 26.11 1.87 -22.54
C ILE A 22 24.75 1.18 -22.40
N GLY A 23 24.64 -0.09 -22.76
CA GLY A 23 23.44 -0.90 -22.54
C GLY A 23 23.08 -1.04 -21.07
N LEU A 24 24.06 -1.20 -20.16
CA LEU A 24 23.84 -1.27 -18.71
C LEU A 24 23.43 0.10 -18.13
N ILE A 25 24.01 1.19 -18.64
CA ILE A 25 23.65 2.57 -18.27
C ILE A 25 22.25 2.89 -18.80
N LEU A 26 21.92 2.53 -20.04
CA LEU A 26 20.57 2.65 -20.59
C LEU A 26 19.59 1.79 -19.80
N VAL A 27 19.90 0.55 -19.45
CA VAL A 27 19.03 -0.31 -18.61
C VAL A 27 18.88 0.24 -17.19
N LYS A 28 19.91 0.90 -16.63
CA LYS A 28 19.80 1.65 -15.36
C LYS A 28 18.98 2.93 -15.50
N SER A 29 19.01 3.60 -16.65
CA SER A 29 18.20 4.79 -16.95
C SER A 29 16.77 4.45 -17.39
N ILE A 30 16.57 3.25 -17.96
CA ILE A 30 15.29 2.61 -18.36
C ILE A 30 14.72 1.75 -17.22
N LYS A 31 15.42 1.62 -16.08
CA LYS A 31 14.76 1.62 -14.77
C LYS A 31 14.17 3.02 -14.51
N LYS A 32 13.30 3.41 -15.44
CA LYS A 32 11.96 3.95 -15.27
C LYS A 32 11.84 4.69 -13.96
N GLU A 33 11.64 6.00 -14.08
CA GLU A 33 10.80 6.82 -13.22
C GLU A 33 9.68 5.97 -12.60
N ARG A 34 10.03 5.23 -11.54
CA ARG A 34 9.09 4.61 -10.63
C ARG A 34 8.89 5.75 -9.68
N GLY A 35 7.77 6.47 -9.84
CA GLY A 35 7.36 7.48 -8.88
C GLY A 35 7.62 6.94 -7.48
N CYS A 36 8.25 7.75 -6.62
CA CYS A 36 8.64 7.32 -5.29
C CYS A 36 7.37 6.96 -4.50
N TYR A 37 7.06 5.67 -4.45
CA TYR A 37 5.94 5.16 -3.69
C TYR A 37 6.38 4.95 -2.26
N MET A 38 5.69 5.58 -1.33
CA MET A 38 6.01 5.51 0.09
C MET A 38 4.72 5.27 0.88
N ILE A 39 4.73 4.24 1.73
CA ILE A 39 3.67 3.99 2.70
C ILE A 39 4.15 4.58 4.03
N LYS A 40 3.36 5.47 4.62
CA LYS A 40 3.66 6.13 5.90
C LYS A 40 2.60 5.75 6.93
N GLU A 41 3.02 5.44 8.15
CA GLU A 41 2.12 5.35 9.29
C GLU A 41 1.58 6.73 9.65
N PHE A 42 0.30 6.79 10.02
CA PHE A 42 -0.36 8.01 10.46
C PHE A 42 0.26 8.55 11.75
N ASP A 43 0.82 9.75 11.68
CA ASP A 43 1.58 10.39 12.75
C ASP A 43 0.73 11.25 13.70
N SER A 44 -0.60 11.15 13.61
CA SER A 44 -1.54 12.02 14.32
C SER A 44 -1.53 13.49 13.90
N SER A 45 -0.89 13.84 12.79
CA SER A 45 -0.92 15.21 12.24
C SER A 45 -2.25 15.52 11.57
N GLN A 46 -2.63 16.79 11.63
CA GLN A 46 -3.77 17.32 10.89
C GLN A 46 -3.63 17.06 9.39
N LYS A 47 -2.41 17.27 8.84
CA LYS A 47 -2.13 17.10 7.42
C LYS A 47 -2.41 15.67 6.92
N MET A 48 -1.97 14.65 7.65
CA MET A 48 -2.23 13.27 7.25
C MET A 48 -3.71 12.88 7.40
N MET A 49 -4.44 13.50 8.35
CA MET A 49 -5.88 13.29 8.45
C MET A 49 -6.62 13.95 7.28
N GLU A 50 -6.20 15.15 6.86
CA GLU A 50 -6.71 15.78 5.63
C GLU A 50 -6.43 14.93 4.39
N ASP A 51 -5.27 14.27 4.31
CA ASP A 51 -4.95 13.32 3.24
C ASP A 51 -5.91 12.11 3.23
N ILE A 52 -6.26 11.57 4.41
CA ILE A 52 -7.23 10.48 4.55
C ILE A 52 -8.62 10.93 4.09
N ILE A 53 -9.07 12.10 4.54
CA ILE A 53 -10.36 12.68 4.13
C ILE A 53 -10.40 12.91 2.62
N TYR A 54 -9.29 13.40 2.03
CA TYR A 54 -9.18 13.54 0.58
C TYR A 54 -9.37 12.19 -0.14
N ILE A 55 -8.67 11.14 0.30
CA ILE A 55 -8.79 9.80 -0.28
C ILE A 55 -10.23 9.27 -0.12
N ASP A 56 -10.84 9.43 1.06
CA ASP A 56 -12.23 9.01 1.32
C ASP A 56 -13.22 9.73 0.39
N SER A 57 -13.07 11.05 0.22
CA SER A 57 -13.92 11.86 -0.67
C SER A 57 -13.84 11.43 -2.15
N LYS A 58 -12.73 10.78 -2.52
CA LYS A 58 -12.45 10.23 -3.86
C LYS A 58 -12.65 8.71 -3.94
N SER A 59 -13.23 8.11 -2.89
CA SER A 59 -13.50 6.68 -2.84
C SER A 59 -14.90 6.36 -2.37
N PHE A 60 -15.14 6.32 -1.06
CA PHE A 60 -16.41 5.91 -0.46
C PHE A 60 -17.32 7.10 -0.16
N LYS A 61 -16.74 8.24 0.25
CA LYS A 61 -17.44 9.44 0.76
C LYS A 61 -18.25 9.16 2.02
N ASP A 62 -17.67 8.38 2.93
CA ASP A 62 -18.34 7.90 4.14
C ASP A 62 -17.93 8.71 5.39
N ILE A 63 -16.85 9.50 5.34
CA ILE A 63 -16.41 10.32 6.47
C ILE A 63 -17.22 11.63 6.52
N ASP A 64 -18.01 11.80 7.57
CA ASP A 64 -18.89 12.95 7.80
C ASP A 64 -18.45 13.87 8.97
N VAL A 65 -17.35 13.52 9.64
CA VAL A 65 -16.82 14.22 10.80
C VAL A 65 -15.57 15.03 10.48
N ASN A 66 -15.30 16.06 11.28
CA ASN A 66 -14.14 16.91 11.11
C ASN A 66 -12.82 16.24 11.56
N VAL A 67 -11.70 16.85 11.17
CA VAL A 67 -10.34 16.36 11.43
C VAL A 67 -10.06 16.16 12.92
N ASP A 68 -10.46 17.10 13.78
CA ASP A 68 -10.18 17.03 15.22
C ASP A 68 -10.86 15.84 15.88
N GLU A 69 -12.12 15.58 15.51
CA GLU A 69 -12.88 14.46 16.04
C GLU A 69 -12.31 13.12 15.57
N LEU A 70 -11.93 13.01 14.29
CA LEU A 70 -11.26 11.80 13.76
C LEU A 70 -9.93 11.54 14.46
N CYS A 71 -9.09 12.57 14.60
CA CYS A 71 -7.83 12.46 15.32
C CYS A 71 -8.03 11.98 16.76
N LYS A 72 -9.06 12.47 17.47
CA LYS A 72 -9.40 12.00 18.81
C LYS A 72 -9.84 10.53 18.83
N ARG A 73 -10.63 10.08 17.84
CA ARG A 73 -11.09 8.69 17.73
C ARG A 73 -9.90 7.74 17.51
N ILE A 74 -9.04 8.05 16.54
CA ILE A 74 -7.87 7.22 16.22
C ILE A 74 -6.91 7.15 17.41
N LYS A 75 -6.61 8.28 18.07
CA LYS A 75 -5.72 8.32 19.25
C LYS A 75 -6.19 7.45 20.41
N LYS A 76 -7.50 7.23 20.56
CA LYS A 76 -8.05 6.38 21.63
C LYS A 76 -7.82 4.89 21.38
N ASN A 77 -7.68 4.47 20.12
CA ASN A 77 -7.58 3.06 19.77
C ASN A 77 -6.14 2.63 19.53
N LYS A 78 -5.50 2.10 20.58
CA LYS A 78 -4.10 1.61 20.53
C LYS A 78 -3.91 0.36 19.66
N GLN A 79 -4.99 -0.32 19.29
CA GLN A 79 -4.96 -1.52 18.46
C GLN A 79 -5.12 -1.19 16.97
N TYR A 80 -5.43 0.06 16.63
CA TYR A 80 -5.69 0.48 15.27
C TYR A 80 -4.51 1.29 14.73
N GLN A 81 -3.99 0.88 13.58
CA GLN A 81 -2.96 1.59 12.85
C GLN A 81 -3.47 1.99 11.47
N LEU A 82 -3.20 3.23 11.09
CA LEU A 82 -3.52 3.77 9.77
C LEU A 82 -2.25 4.02 8.98
N PHE A 83 -2.29 3.70 7.70
CA PHE A 83 -1.18 3.90 6.77
C PHE A 83 -1.68 4.62 5.52
N ILE A 84 -0.90 5.57 5.02
CA ILE A 84 -1.19 6.32 3.80
C ILE A 84 -0.12 6.01 2.77
N LYS A 85 -0.54 5.63 1.56
CA LYS A 85 0.34 5.48 0.40
C LYS A 85 0.36 6.80 -0.37
N TYR A 86 1.57 7.28 -0.62
CA TYR A 86 1.84 8.42 -1.48
C TYR A 86 2.45 7.98 -2.81
N SER A 87 2.11 8.69 -3.87
CA SER A 87 2.76 8.64 -5.19
C SER A 87 3.23 10.05 -5.50
N GLU A 88 4.54 10.27 -5.61
CA GLU A 88 5.08 11.63 -5.88
C GLU A 88 4.57 12.68 -4.89
N ASN A 89 4.49 12.31 -3.60
CA ASN A 89 3.92 13.11 -2.50
C ASN A 89 2.40 13.39 -2.57
N ILE A 90 1.68 12.80 -3.51
CA ILE A 90 0.21 12.87 -3.58
C ILE A 90 -0.38 11.66 -2.83
N PRO A 91 -1.32 11.84 -1.88
CA PRO A 91 -1.98 10.73 -1.20
C PRO A 91 -2.90 9.98 -2.19
N VAL A 92 -2.66 8.69 -2.40
CA VAL A 92 -3.39 7.89 -3.40
C VAL A 92 -4.22 6.76 -2.80
N ALA A 93 -3.92 6.34 -1.58
CA ALA A 93 -4.63 5.27 -0.90
C ALA A 93 -4.36 5.28 0.61
N TYR A 94 -5.26 4.72 1.41
CA TYR A 94 -5.00 4.42 2.81
C TYR A 94 -5.42 2.99 3.18
N LEU A 95 -4.83 2.50 4.28
CA LEU A 95 -5.05 1.18 4.85
C LEU A 95 -5.24 1.31 6.37
N GLY A 96 -6.33 0.75 6.89
CA GLY A 96 -6.56 0.56 8.31
C GLY A 96 -6.33 -0.89 8.73
N ILE A 97 -5.53 -1.09 9.78
CA ILE A 97 -5.25 -2.40 10.38
C ILE A 97 -5.66 -2.39 11.84
N LEU A 98 -6.53 -3.33 12.24
CA LEU A 98 -6.93 -3.57 13.62
C LEU A 98 -6.29 -4.84 14.15
N TYR A 99 -5.38 -4.73 15.12
CA TYR A 99 -4.72 -5.88 15.73
C TYR A 99 -5.54 -6.46 16.88
N MET A 100 -5.68 -7.78 16.90
CA MET A 100 -6.45 -8.49 17.92
C MET A 100 -5.71 -9.73 18.40
N SER A 101 -5.65 -9.91 19.71
CA SER A 101 -5.16 -11.13 20.35
C SER A 101 -6.14 -11.50 21.46
N ASN A 102 -6.83 -12.62 21.28
CA ASN A 102 -7.87 -13.15 22.17
C ASN A 102 -7.90 -14.69 22.12
N LEU A 103 -8.83 -15.31 22.84
CA LEU A 103 -8.93 -16.77 23.00
C LEU A 103 -8.99 -17.57 21.69
N HIS A 104 -9.49 -16.97 20.60
CA HIS A 104 -9.74 -17.66 19.33
C HIS A 104 -9.07 -16.99 18.13
N TYR A 105 -8.34 -15.91 18.35
CA TYR A 105 -7.79 -15.09 17.27
C TYR A 105 -6.53 -14.38 17.71
N ASP A 106 -5.45 -14.55 16.94
CA ASP A 106 -4.19 -13.84 17.16
C ASP A 106 -3.64 -13.36 15.81
N GLY A 107 -3.86 -12.09 15.50
CA GLY A 107 -3.65 -11.57 14.14
C GLY A 107 -4.16 -10.15 13.95
N ALA A 108 -4.57 -9.83 12.72
CA ALA A 108 -5.14 -8.52 12.42
C ALA A 108 -6.25 -8.55 11.37
N TRP A 109 -7.14 -7.58 11.48
CA TRP A 109 -8.18 -7.30 10.51
C TRP A 109 -7.74 -6.14 9.61
N ILE A 110 -7.87 -6.34 8.30
CA ILE A 110 -7.95 -5.27 7.32
C ILE A 110 -9.32 -4.63 7.50
N ASP A 111 -9.34 -3.54 8.25
CA ASP A 111 -10.57 -2.78 8.53
C ASP A 111 -11.02 -2.00 7.29
N LEU A 112 -10.07 -1.33 6.63
CA LEU A 112 -10.35 -0.45 5.51
C LEU A 112 -9.21 -0.41 4.51
N VAL A 113 -9.55 -0.43 3.22
CA VAL A 113 -8.63 -0.15 2.11
C VAL A 113 -9.34 0.79 1.16
N ALA A 114 -8.83 2.01 1.01
CA ALA A 114 -9.35 2.99 0.08
C ALA A 114 -8.29 3.33 -0.96
N VAL A 115 -8.69 3.44 -2.23
CA VAL A 115 -7.84 3.92 -3.32
C VAL A 115 -8.61 4.99 -4.08
N VAL A 116 -7.96 6.14 -4.26
CA VAL A 116 -8.45 7.26 -5.09
C VAL A 116 -8.81 6.72 -6.47
N GLU A 117 -10.01 7.06 -6.98
CA GLU A 117 -10.59 6.46 -8.17
C GLU A 117 -9.65 6.43 -9.38
N GLU A 118 -8.96 7.54 -9.64
CA GLU A 118 -8.02 7.72 -10.75
C GLU A 118 -6.74 6.87 -10.61
N HIS A 119 -6.50 6.29 -9.44
CA HIS A 119 -5.37 5.42 -9.12
C HIS A 119 -5.75 3.93 -8.97
N ARG A 120 -7.01 3.57 -9.17
CA ARG A 120 -7.47 2.16 -9.13
C ARG A 120 -6.95 1.35 -10.32
N ASN A 121 -7.06 0.03 -10.22
CA ASN A 121 -6.61 -0.94 -11.23
C ASN A 121 -5.10 -0.90 -11.56
N LYS A 122 -4.30 -0.24 -10.72
CA LYS A 122 -2.83 -0.14 -10.83
C LYS A 122 -2.07 -1.04 -9.84
N GLY A 123 -2.77 -1.99 -9.20
CA GLY A 123 -2.18 -2.90 -8.22
C GLY A 123 -2.02 -2.35 -6.79
N ILE A 124 -2.38 -1.08 -6.54
CA ILE A 124 -2.20 -0.42 -5.24
C ILE A 124 -2.83 -1.20 -4.08
N GLY A 125 -4.07 -1.69 -4.24
CA GLY A 125 -4.74 -2.46 -3.19
C GLY A 125 -3.99 -3.75 -2.83
N LYS A 126 -3.46 -4.47 -3.83
CA LYS A 126 -2.64 -5.67 -3.63
C LYS A 126 -1.34 -5.33 -2.88
N GLU A 127 -0.71 -4.20 -3.20
CA GLU A 127 0.47 -3.74 -2.48
C GLU A 127 0.17 -3.44 -1.00
N LEU A 128 -0.99 -2.82 -0.71
CA LEU A 128 -1.43 -2.55 0.65
C LEU A 128 -1.73 -3.83 1.43
N LEU A 129 -2.39 -4.81 0.82
CA LEU A 129 -2.61 -6.12 1.45
C LEU A 129 -1.28 -6.83 1.73
N LYS A 130 -0.31 -6.74 0.82
CA LYS A 130 1.03 -7.31 1.04
C LYS A 130 1.78 -6.59 2.17
N PHE A 131 1.65 -5.28 2.25
CA PHE A 131 2.21 -4.49 3.35
C PHE A 131 1.62 -4.93 4.69
N ALA A 132 0.29 -5.06 4.77
CA ALA A 132 -0.39 -5.56 5.97
C ALA A 132 0.07 -6.96 6.37
N GLU A 133 0.18 -7.88 5.41
CA GLU A 133 0.68 -9.25 5.64
C GLU A 133 2.07 -9.24 6.31
N ASN A 134 2.98 -8.40 5.81
CA ASN A 134 4.32 -8.26 6.39
C ASN A 134 4.27 -7.72 7.81
N MET A 135 3.47 -6.67 8.07
CA MET A 135 3.30 -6.09 9.41
C MET A 135 2.77 -7.11 10.43
N VAL A 136 1.81 -7.94 10.03
CA VAL A 136 1.28 -9.00 10.89
C VAL A 136 2.33 -10.07 11.18
N LYS A 137 3.10 -10.48 10.17
CA LYS A 137 4.21 -11.44 10.34
C LYS A 137 5.31 -10.93 11.26
N GLU A 138 5.69 -9.66 11.14
CA GLU A 138 6.67 -9.01 12.02
C GLU A 138 6.21 -9.02 13.48
N LYS A 139 4.91 -8.86 13.71
CA LYS A 139 4.29 -8.96 15.04
C LYS A 139 4.01 -10.41 15.48
N LYS A 140 4.41 -11.41 14.69
CA LYS A 140 4.17 -12.84 14.91
C LYS A 140 2.69 -13.23 14.98
N GLY A 141 1.80 -12.43 14.37
CA GLY A 141 0.40 -12.79 14.22
C GLY A 141 0.22 -13.99 13.29
N THR A 142 -0.81 -14.79 13.54
CA THR A 142 -1.07 -16.06 12.84
C THR A 142 -2.03 -15.93 11.67
N VAL A 143 -2.85 -14.87 11.65
CA VAL A 143 -3.91 -14.68 10.66
C VAL A 143 -4.09 -13.21 10.27
N LEU A 144 -4.43 -12.98 9.01
CA LEU A 144 -4.87 -11.69 8.48
C LEU A 144 -6.26 -11.87 7.85
N THR A 145 -7.23 -11.07 8.27
CA THR A 145 -8.64 -11.22 7.88
C THR A 145 -9.16 -9.94 7.26
N GLY A 146 -10.07 -10.02 6.30
CA GLY A 146 -10.83 -8.87 5.80
C GLY A 146 -12.29 -9.24 5.66
N LEU A 147 -13.20 -8.30 5.95
CA LEU A 147 -14.63 -8.48 5.74
C LEU A 147 -15.07 -7.66 4.53
N VAL A 148 -15.61 -8.32 3.51
CA VAL A 148 -16.02 -7.69 2.26
C VAL A 148 -17.51 -7.94 2.03
N ARG A 149 -18.25 -6.88 1.64
CA ARG A 149 -19.66 -7.04 1.25
C ARG A 149 -19.77 -7.97 0.05
N LYS A 150 -20.80 -8.83 0.02
CA LYS A 150 -20.97 -9.85 -1.04
C LYS A 150 -21.03 -9.27 -2.45
N ASP A 151 -21.56 -8.06 -2.60
CA ASP A 151 -21.71 -7.34 -3.86
C ASP A 151 -20.46 -6.53 -4.26
N ASN A 152 -19.46 -6.40 -3.39
CA ASN A 152 -18.23 -5.68 -3.69
C ASN A 152 -17.22 -6.57 -4.44
N VAL A 153 -17.49 -6.79 -5.72
CA VAL A 153 -16.67 -7.62 -6.62
C VAL A 153 -15.22 -7.15 -6.68
N SER A 154 -14.99 -5.83 -6.68
CA SER A 154 -13.65 -5.23 -6.76
C SER A 154 -12.79 -5.64 -5.56
N SER A 155 -13.30 -5.44 -4.34
CA SER A 155 -12.59 -5.85 -3.11
C SER A 155 -12.44 -7.37 -3.05
N SER A 156 -13.48 -8.15 -3.35
CA SER A 156 -13.39 -9.62 -3.34
C SER A 156 -12.29 -10.12 -4.29
N THR A 157 -12.23 -9.58 -5.49
CA THR A 157 -11.18 -9.90 -6.48
C THR A 157 -9.79 -9.52 -5.98
N MET A 158 -9.65 -8.37 -5.31
CA MET A 158 -8.38 -7.93 -4.71
C MET A 158 -7.88 -8.89 -3.63
N PHE A 159 -8.76 -9.36 -2.74
CA PHE A 159 -8.41 -10.33 -1.69
C PHE A 159 -8.03 -11.69 -2.30
N LEU A 160 -8.82 -12.23 -3.23
CA LEU A 160 -8.54 -13.51 -3.89
C LEU A 160 -7.19 -13.49 -4.65
N ASN A 161 -6.91 -12.41 -5.39
CA ASN A 161 -5.64 -12.23 -6.10
C ASN A 161 -4.43 -11.98 -5.19
N SER A 162 -4.67 -11.90 -3.87
CA SER A 162 -3.68 -11.76 -2.80
C SER A 162 -3.61 -13.01 -1.93
N ASN A 163 -4.11 -14.15 -2.42
CA ASN A 163 -4.09 -15.47 -1.77
C ASN A 163 -4.88 -15.54 -0.46
N PHE A 164 -5.90 -14.69 -0.30
CA PHE A 164 -6.89 -14.89 0.75
C PHE A 164 -7.89 -15.94 0.29
N GLU A 165 -8.28 -16.82 1.20
CA GLU A 165 -9.34 -17.79 1.00
C GLU A 165 -10.67 -17.17 1.44
N SER A 166 -11.71 -17.31 0.62
CA SER A 166 -13.06 -16.90 1.00
C SER A 166 -13.73 -18.00 1.83
N SER A 167 -14.42 -17.62 2.90
CA SER A 167 -15.39 -18.51 3.54
C SER A 167 -16.82 -18.13 3.13
N GLU A 168 -17.53 -19.05 2.47
CA GLU A 168 -18.92 -18.84 2.05
C GLU A 168 -19.93 -18.92 3.21
N LYS A 169 -19.51 -19.32 4.42
CA LYS A 169 -20.43 -19.74 5.48
C LYS A 169 -20.84 -18.70 6.54
N ASP A 170 -20.07 -17.65 6.82
CA ASP A 170 -19.84 -17.45 8.26
C ASP A 170 -20.41 -16.22 9.00
N PHE A 171 -20.99 -15.18 8.36
CA PHE A 171 -21.31 -13.97 9.15
C PHE A 171 -22.61 -13.25 8.76
N ILE A 172 -23.48 -13.05 9.76
CA ILE A 172 -24.58 -12.07 9.75
C ILE A 172 -24.14 -10.90 10.64
N LEU A 173 -24.14 -9.69 10.09
CA LEU A 173 -23.84 -8.49 10.87
C LEU A 173 -25.10 -8.05 11.63
N TYR A 174 -25.04 -8.11 12.97
CA TYR A 174 -26.04 -7.52 13.85
C TYR A 174 -25.53 -6.17 14.35
N SER A 175 -26.35 -5.12 14.25
CA SER A 175 -25.97 -3.78 14.70
C SER A 175 -27.10 -3.14 15.51
N LYS A 176 -26.72 -2.40 16.56
CA LYS A 176 -27.63 -1.61 17.40
C LYS A 176 -27.02 -0.22 17.56
N ASN A 177 -27.81 0.82 17.30
CA ASN A 177 -27.41 2.19 17.56
C ASN A 177 -27.38 2.43 19.09
N ILE A 178 -26.25 2.95 19.59
CA ILE A 178 -26.02 3.29 21.00
C ILE A 178 -25.91 4.80 21.15
#